data_AF-G7VEX2-F1
#
_entry.id   AF-G7VEX2-F1
#
_cell.length_a   1.000
_cell.length_b   1.000
_cell.length_c   1.000
_cell.angle_alpha   90.00
_cell.angle_beta   90.00
_cell.angle_gamma   90.00
#
_symmetry.space_group_name_H-M   'P 1'
#
loop_
_entity.id
_entity.type
_entity.pdbx_description
1 polymer ?
#
loop_
_entity_poly.entity_id
_entity_poly.type
_entity_poly.pdbx_seq_one_letter_code
_entity_poly.pdbx_strand_id
1 'polypeptide(L)'
;MRRVLVALLLLLAVGYVGINFVGLPPLLVAENLALAATYAALGAALLRGGGRKILGVVLLVASFNAGRVSRSIWSPVTGFGGLLAVEHIPLLLYLVAVSILALIPLVRGG
;
A
#
# COMPACT_ATOMS: atom_id res chain seq x y z
N MET A 1 6.81 15.10 -7.88
CA MET A 1 5.83 13.99 -7.76
C MET A 1 6.49 12.62 -7.64
N ARG A 2 7.39 12.21 -8.55
CA ARG A 2 8.01 10.87 -8.50
C ARG A 2 8.79 10.56 -7.22
N ARG A 3 9.63 11.51 -6.75
CA ARG A 3 10.38 11.35 -5.48
C ARG A 3 9.45 11.16 -4.28
N VAL A 4 8.34 11.88 -4.25
CA VAL A 4 7.30 11.74 -3.21
C VAL A 4 6.68 10.35 -3.28
N LEU A 5 6.25 9.89 -4.47
CA LEU A 5 5.69 8.56 -4.65
C LEU A 5 6.68 7.47 -4.19
N VAL A 6 7.96 7.57 -4.56
CA VAL A 6 9.00 6.65 -4.07
C VAL A 6 9.08 6.65 -2.55
N ALA A 7 9.18 7.83 -1.93
CA ALA A 7 9.27 7.93 -0.48
C ALA A 7 8.06 7.29 0.20
N LEU A 8 6.87 7.48 -0.36
CA LEU A 8 5.65 6.87 0.15
C LEU A 8 5.65 5.34 0.01
N LEU A 9 6.14 4.80 -1.11
CA LEU A 9 6.26 3.34 -1.29
C LEU A 9 7.26 2.72 -0.32
N LEU A 10 8.39 3.39 -0.08
CA LEU A 10 9.37 2.93 0.90
C LEU A 10 8.84 3.01 2.33
N LEU A 11 8.09 4.06 2.66
CA LEU A 11 7.46 4.19 3.97
C LEU A 11 6.36 3.13 4.18
N LEU A 12 5.58 2.79 3.15
CA LEU A 12 4.66 1.63 3.18
C LEU A 12 5.41 0.33 3.46
N ALA A 13 6.54 0.10 2.76
CA ALA A 13 7.33 -1.09 2.97
C ALA A 13 7.83 -1.19 4.41
N VAL A 14 8.35 -0.09 4.97
CA VAL A 14 8.77 -0.01 6.38
C VAL A 14 7.60 -0.26 7.32
N GLY A 15 6.42 0.33 7.06
CA GLY A 15 5.22 0.11 7.87
C GLY A 15 4.78 -1.35 7.89
N TYR A 16 4.77 -2.02 6.74
CA TYR A 16 4.45 -3.45 6.63
C TYR A 16 5.49 -4.35 7.31
N VAL A 17 6.76 -3.97 7.34
CA VAL A 17 7.76 -4.69 8.16
C VAL A 17 7.51 -4.44 9.65
N GLY A 18 7.30 -3.18 10.02
CA GLY A 18 7.18 -2.73 11.41
C GLY A 18 5.99 -3.34 12.15
N ILE A 19 4.85 -3.53 11.47
CA ILE A 19 3.66 -4.10 12.10
C ILE A 19 3.86 -5.57 12.52
N ASN A 20 4.84 -6.29 11.97
CA ASN A 20 5.09 -7.68 12.36
C ASN A 20 5.64 -7.82 13.79
N PHE A 21 6.15 -6.73 14.39
CA PHE A 21 6.66 -6.74 15.76
C PHE A 21 5.56 -6.69 16.84
N VAL A 22 4.28 -6.59 16.47
CA VAL A 22 3.16 -6.60 17.44
C VAL A 22 2.57 -7.98 17.72
N GLY A 23 3.23 -9.06 17.29
CA GLY A 23 2.80 -10.43 17.61
C GLY A 23 1.67 -10.97 16.72
N LEU A 24 1.75 -10.72 15.41
CA LEU A 24 0.74 -11.18 14.45
C LEU A 24 0.81 -12.70 14.20
N PRO A 25 -0.33 -13.34 13.84
CA PRO A 25 -0.36 -14.69 13.30
C PRO A 25 0.62 -14.89 12.12
N PRO A 26 1.26 -16.07 11.97
CA PRO A 26 2.29 -16.29 10.94
C PRO A 26 1.85 -16.00 9.50
N LEU A 27 0.58 -16.30 9.18
CA LEU A 27 0.02 -16.02 7.86
C LEU A 27 -0.01 -14.50 7.57
N LEU A 28 -0.41 -13.68 8.54
CA LEU A 28 -0.44 -12.23 8.40
C LEU A 28 0.97 -11.65 8.31
N VAL A 29 1.94 -12.23 9.01
CA VAL A 29 3.36 -11.87 8.87
C VAL A 29 3.84 -12.11 7.44
N ALA A 30 3.55 -13.29 6.87
CA ALA A 30 3.92 -13.62 5.50
C ALA A 30 3.29 -12.65 4.48
N GLU A 31 1.99 -12.34 4.63
CA GLU A 31 1.32 -11.38 3.77
C GLU A 31 1.93 -9.97 3.86
N ASN A 32 2.21 -9.49 5.06
CA ASN A 32 2.84 -8.18 5.28
C ASN A 32 4.24 -8.12 4.67
N LEU A 33 5.06 -9.17 4.83
CA LEU A 33 6.39 -9.22 4.23
C LEU A 33 6.32 -9.25 2.70
N ALA A 34 5.35 -9.95 2.11
CA ALA A 34 5.13 -9.95 0.67
C ALA A 34 4.74 -8.55 0.15
N LEU A 35 3.84 -7.85 0.85
CA LEU A 35 3.47 -6.47 0.52
C LEU A 35 4.65 -5.51 0.69
N ALA A 36 5.43 -5.65 1.77
CA ALA A 36 6.62 -4.85 1.99
C ALA A 36 7.64 -5.01 0.85
N ALA A 37 7.96 -6.25 0.49
CA ALA A 37 8.86 -6.56 -0.62
C ALA A 37 8.35 -5.98 -1.95
N THR A 38 7.04 -6.07 -2.19
CA THR A 38 6.40 -5.53 -3.39
C THR A 38 6.55 -4.01 -3.46
N TYR A 39 6.21 -3.29 -2.39
CA TYR A 39 6.33 -1.83 -2.36
C TYR A 39 7.79 -1.34 -2.40
N ALA A 40 8.71 -2.05 -1.74
CA ALA A 40 10.14 -1.78 -1.83
C ALA A 40 10.67 -1.96 -3.26
N ALA A 41 10.31 -3.05 -3.93
CA ALA A 41 10.70 -3.33 -5.31
C ALA A 41 10.14 -2.27 -6.28
N LEU A 42 8.89 -1.85 -6.12
CA LEU A 42 8.28 -0.79 -6.93
C LEU A 42 8.93 0.57 -6.67
N GLY A 43 9.24 0.90 -5.42
CA GLY A 43 9.99 2.10 -5.05
C GLY A 43 11.39 2.11 -5.70
N ALA A 44 12.11 1.00 -5.64
CA ALA A 44 13.41 0.83 -6.27
C ALA A 44 13.32 0.93 -7.81
N ALA A 45 12.30 0.32 -8.44
CA ALA A 45 12.08 0.41 -9.88
C ALA A 45 11.81 1.86 -10.33
N LEU A 46 11.04 2.62 -9.57
CA LEU A 46 10.82 4.05 -9.84
C LEU A 46 12.08 4.89 -9.61
N LEU A 47 12.89 4.59 -8.60
CA LEU A 47 14.19 5.25 -8.39
C LEU A 47 15.13 5.05 -9.59
N ARG A 48 15.15 3.83 -10.15
CA ARG A 48 16.00 3.46 -11.30
C ARG A 48 15.53 3.99 -12.65
N GLY A 49 14.51 4.84 -12.71
CA GLY A 49 14.04 5.38 -13.99
C GLY A 49 12.80 4.70 -14.56
N GLY A 50 12.16 3.75 -13.86
CA GLY A 50 10.92 3.08 -14.31
C GLY A 50 9.77 3.99 -14.76
N GLY A 51 9.37 3.90 -16.04
CA GLY A 51 8.37 4.78 -16.66
C GLY A 51 6.91 4.37 -16.41
N ARG A 52 6.03 4.62 -17.40
CA ARG A 52 4.57 4.42 -17.30
C ARG A 52 4.16 3.01 -16.87
N LYS A 53 4.85 1.96 -17.34
CA LYS A 53 4.56 0.58 -16.94
C LYS A 53 4.64 0.39 -15.43
N ILE A 54 5.71 0.88 -14.80
CA ILE A 54 5.90 0.77 -13.35
C ILE A 54 4.84 1.59 -12.60
N LEU A 55 4.51 2.79 -13.08
CA LEU A 55 3.43 3.60 -12.52
C LEU A 55 2.07 2.87 -12.59
N GLY A 56 1.80 2.17 -13.69
CA GLY A 56 0.61 1.33 -13.84
C GLY A 56 0.57 0.18 -12.83
N VAL A 57 1.70 -0.49 -12.62
CA VAL A 57 1.80 -1.55 -11.60
C VAL A 57 1.61 -0.99 -10.20
N VAL A 58 2.20 0.17 -9.88
CA VAL A 58 1.99 0.86 -8.59
C VAL A 58 0.50 1.17 -8.37
N LEU A 59 -0.16 1.72 -9.38
CA LEU A 59 -1.60 2.01 -9.33
C LEU A 59 -2.42 0.74 -9.07
N LEU A 60 -2.15 -0.35 -9.79
CA LEU A 60 -2.89 -1.61 -9.63
C LEU A 60 -2.67 -2.21 -8.23
N VAL A 61 -1.42 -2.30 -7.77
CA VAL A 61 -1.08 -2.89 -6.46
C VAL A 61 -1.66 -2.05 -5.33
N ALA A 62 -1.49 -0.71 -5.38
CA ALA A 62 -2.00 0.18 -4.34
C ALA A 62 -3.54 0.19 -4.28
N SER A 63 -4.22 0.22 -5.43
CA SER A 63 -5.68 0.23 -5.46
C SER A 63 -6.29 -1.12 -5.06
N PHE A 64 -5.69 -2.24 -5.47
CA PHE A 64 -6.10 -3.57 -5.01
C PHE A 64 -5.94 -3.70 -3.49
N ASN A 65 -4.80 -3.26 -2.95
CA ASN A 65 -4.55 -3.29 -1.53
C ASN A 65 -5.52 -2.36 -0.76
N ALA A 66 -5.80 -1.16 -1.29
CA ALA A 66 -6.82 -0.28 -0.73
C ALA A 66 -8.19 -0.98 -0.67
N GLY A 67 -8.58 -1.72 -1.71
CA GLY A 67 -9.81 -2.52 -1.73
C GLY A 67 -9.81 -3.70 -0.75
N ARG A 68 -8.65 -4.29 -0.45
CA ARG A 68 -8.53 -5.28 0.63
C ARG A 68 -8.70 -4.63 2.01
N VAL A 69 -8.03 -3.51 2.26
CA VAL A 69 -8.11 -2.77 3.53
C VAL A 69 -9.52 -2.22 3.76
N SER A 70 -10.18 -1.69 2.72
CA SER A 70 -11.53 -1.15 2.83
C SER A 70 -12.58 -2.18 3.26
N ARG A 71 -12.44 -3.45 2.83
CA ARG A 71 -13.31 -4.54 3.29
C ARG A 71 -13.21 -4.77 4.79
N SER A 72 -12.01 -4.64 5.35
CA SER A 72 -11.77 -4.77 6.80
C SER A 72 -12.42 -3.63 7.59
N ILE A 73 -12.65 -2.47 6.95
CA ILE A 73 -13.35 -1.33 7.54
C ILE A 73 -14.87 -1.49 7.41
N TRP A 74 -15.36 -1.88 6.24
CA TRP A 74 -16.79 -1.90 5.90
C TRP A 74 -17.54 -3.11 6.48
N SER A 75 -16.89 -4.28 6.53
CA SER A 75 -17.50 -5.52 7.02
C SER A 75 -16.49 -6.27 7.91
N PRO A 76 -16.26 -5.78 9.14
CA PRO A 76 -15.37 -6.45 10.08
C PRO A 76 -15.99 -7.78 10.51
N VAL A 77 -15.42 -8.89 10.04
CA VAL A 77 -15.93 -10.23 10.34
C VAL A 77 -15.39 -10.65 11.72
N THR A 78 -16.27 -10.65 12.74
CA THR A 78 -16.14 -11.14 14.15
C THR A 78 -15.51 -10.20 15.22
N GLY A 79 -16.15 -10.20 16.42
CA GLY A 79 -15.66 -9.86 17.78
C GLY A 79 -14.83 -8.59 17.99
N PHE A 80 -15.35 -7.58 18.71
CA PHE A 80 -14.70 -6.27 19.00
C PHE A 80 -14.18 -5.47 17.78
N GLY A 81 -14.20 -6.03 16.57
CA GLY A 81 -13.58 -5.52 15.34
C GLY A 81 -14.20 -4.25 14.73
N GLY A 82 -15.37 -3.81 15.21
CA GLY A 82 -15.98 -2.54 14.75
C GLY A 82 -15.21 -1.29 15.19
N LEU A 83 -14.56 -1.33 16.36
CA LEU A 83 -13.76 -0.20 16.88
C LEU A 83 -12.34 -0.19 16.31
N LEU A 84 -11.72 -1.36 16.13
CA LEU A 84 -10.39 -1.51 15.53
C LEU A 84 -10.41 -1.35 13.99
N ALA A 85 -11.58 -1.42 13.35
CA ALA A 85 -11.75 -1.10 11.94
C ALA A 85 -11.30 0.34 11.61
N VAL A 86 -11.53 1.29 12.52
CA VAL A 86 -11.13 2.70 12.34
C VAL A 86 -9.61 2.85 12.25
N GLU A 87 -8.84 1.98 12.92
CA GLU A 87 -7.37 2.00 12.91
C GLU A 87 -6.77 1.72 11.52
N HIS A 88 -7.57 1.16 10.62
CA HIS A 88 -7.18 0.89 9.24
C HIS A 88 -7.43 2.08 8.29
N ILE A 89 -8.19 3.10 8.73
CA ILE A 89 -8.50 4.29 7.92
C ILE A 89 -7.22 5.03 7.49
N PRO A 90 -6.22 5.29 8.36
CA PRO A 90 -4.99 5.94 7.94
C PRO A 90 -4.27 5.19 6.82
N LEU A 91 -4.18 3.86 6.90
CA LEU A 91 -3.58 3.03 5.86
C LEU A 91 -4.39 3.08 4.56
N LEU A 92 -5.73 3.04 4.64
CA LEU A 92 -6.60 3.17 3.47
C LEU A 92 -6.36 4.50 2.75
N LEU A 93 -6.39 5.61 3.49
CA LEU A 93 -6.16 6.95 2.93
C LEU A 93 -4.77 7.06 2.30
N TYR A 94 -3.78 6.44 2.93
CA TYR A 94 -2.43 6.37 2.39
C TYR A 94 -2.39 5.65 1.03
N LEU A 95 -3.00 4.47 0.94
CA LEU A 95 -3.03 3.67 -0.29
C LEU A 95 -3.80 4.38 -1.41
N VAL A 96 -4.88 5.08 -1.07
CA VAL A 96 -5.62 5.93 -2.01
C VAL A 96 -4.75 7.09 -2.50
N ALA A 97 -4.03 7.78 -1.61
CA ALA A 97 -3.12 8.85 -2.00
C ALA A 97 -2.00 8.35 -2.93
N VAL A 98 -1.39 7.20 -2.64
CA VAL A 98 -0.40 6.55 -3.51
C VAL A 98 -1.00 6.23 -4.88
N SER A 99 -2.21 5.68 -4.91
CA SER A 99 -2.93 5.35 -6.15
C SER A 99 -3.16 6.60 -7.00
N ILE A 100 -3.66 7.68 -6.40
CA ILE A 100 -3.89 8.97 -7.09
C ILE A 100 -2.57 9.54 -7.63
N LEU A 101 -1.51 9.54 -6.82
CA LEU A 101 -0.20 10.04 -7.24
C LEU A 101 0.42 9.23 -8.39
N ALA A 102 0.12 7.92 -8.47
CA ALA A 102 0.52 7.07 -9.59
C ALA A 102 -0.36 7.28 -10.85
N LEU A 103 -1.65 7.61 -10.67
CA LEU A 103 -2.61 7.85 -11.76
C LEU A 103 -2.38 9.18 -12.48
N ILE A 104 -2.14 10.28 -11.76
CA ILE A 104 -1.94 11.62 -12.34
C ILE A 104 -0.95 11.62 -13.52
N PRO A 105 0.28 11.08 -13.41
CA PRO A 105 1.24 11.09 -14.52
C PRO A 105 0.86 10.12 -15.65
N LEU A 106 0.06 9.09 -15.38
CA LEU A 106 -0.44 8.18 -16.41
C LEU A 106 -1.49 8.85 -17.29
N VAL A 107 -2.36 9.68 -16.70
CA VAL A 107 -3.43 10.39 -17.42
C VAL A 107 -2.89 11.65 -18.12
N ARG A 108 -2.03 12.42 -17.45
CA ARG A 108 -1.49 13.68 -18.00
C ARG A 108 -0.35 13.51 -19.01
N GLY A 109 0.29 12.34 -19.03
CA GLY A 109 1.36 12.04 -19.97
C GLY A 109 0.87 11.42 -21.29
N GLY A 110 -0.44 11.36 -21.53
CA GLY A 110 -1.05 10.98 -22.80
C GLY A 110 -1.03 12.11 -23.81
#